data_AF-A0A3P7EA54-F1
#
_entry.id   AF-A0A3P7EA54-F1
#
_cell.length_a   1.000
_cell.length_b   1.000
_cell.length_c   1.000
_cell.angle_alpha   90.00
_cell.angle_beta   90.00
_cell.angle_gamma   90.00
#
_symmetry.space_group_name_H-M   'P 1'
#
loop_
_entity.id
_entity.type
_entity.pdbx_description
1 polymer ?
#
loop_
_entity_poly.entity_id
_entity_poly.type
_entity_poly.pdbx_seq_one_letter_code
_entity_poly.pdbx_strand_id
1 'polypeptide(L)'
;MIRFGDKERNVDAAMNSEQLQDWLTDLNERWKNSTEKRALKDVEYERTQLTRETCKTQYLINYLSCNYTDVDLVQPVVAQLLACYYRGGILRYFVLQCIPSLIHIYLLALAKRQKKSVSIFETFFLAIFNEEILAGGILSESVTKKVEEVRIPSIRFPSVYHDPKKLNLASDIALKSGAPAFVPDPSFTVFNLLCAIRNFKKPIVVHCSDGIF
;
A
#
# COMPACT_ATOMS: atom_id res chain seq x y z
N MET A 1 -25.00 -45.05 14.61
CA MET A 1 -25.80 -45.16 13.37
C MET A 1 -26.24 -43.77 12.93
N ILE A 2 -25.38 -43.04 12.21
CA ILE A 2 -25.72 -41.91 11.31
C ILE A 2 -24.64 -41.98 10.23
N ARG A 3 -25.08 -42.13 8.98
CA ARG A 3 -24.24 -42.28 7.77
C ARG A 3 -23.69 -40.91 7.36
N PHE A 4 -22.43 -40.91 6.92
CA PHE A 4 -21.80 -39.84 6.15
C PHE A 4 -22.66 -39.50 4.93
N GLY A 5 -23.00 -38.22 4.77
CA GLY A 5 -23.74 -37.68 3.64
C GLY A 5 -23.09 -36.38 3.16
N ASP A 6 -22.59 -36.46 1.92
CA ASP A 6 -22.52 -35.43 0.89
C ASP A 6 -22.25 -33.97 1.29
N LYS A 7 -21.05 -33.51 0.92
CA LYS A 7 -20.91 -32.23 0.22
C LYS A 7 -19.65 -32.22 -0.64
N GLU A 8 -19.78 -32.73 -1.85
CA GLU A 8 -19.04 -32.22 -3.01
C GLU A 8 -19.20 -30.69 -3.03
N ARG A 9 -18.14 -29.98 -2.63
CA ARG A 9 -18.00 -28.53 -2.83
C ARG A 9 -16.69 -28.31 -3.56
N ASN A 10 -16.83 -28.11 -4.87
CA ASN A 10 -15.94 -27.48 -5.81
C ASN A 10 -14.49 -27.25 -5.34
N VAL A 11 -13.58 -28.08 -5.84
CA VAL A 11 -12.13 -27.86 -5.79
C VAL A 11 -11.79 -26.82 -6.86
N ASP A 12 -12.12 -25.55 -6.61
CA ASP A 12 -11.49 -24.44 -7.32
C ASP A 12 -10.05 -24.35 -6.77
N ALA A 13 -9.11 -24.96 -7.49
CA ALA A 13 -7.76 -25.27 -7.03
C ALA A 13 -7.01 -24.02 -6.48
N ALA A 14 -6.58 -24.09 -5.21
CA ALA A 14 -5.67 -23.12 -4.63
C ALA A 14 -4.35 -23.09 -5.43
N MET A 15 -3.86 -21.90 -5.75
CA MET A 15 -2.60 -21.73 -6.47
C MET A 15 -1.39 -21.99 -5.56
N ASN A 16 -0.40 -22.71 -6.06
CA ASN A 16 0.89 -22.89 -5.39
C ASN A 16 1.84 -21.69 -5.65
N SER A 17 3.05 -21.71 -5.06
CA SER A 17 4.03 -20.62 -5.21
C SER A 17 4.39 -20.33 -6.66
N GLU A 18 4.68 -21.36 -7.43
CA GLU A 18 5.10 -21.26 -8.84
C GLU A 18 3.99 -20.66 -9.70
N GLN A 19 2.76 -21.14 -9.53
CA GLN A 19 1.58 -20.61 -10.23
C GLN A 19 1.30 -19.14 -9.90
N LEU A 20 1.49 -18.74 -8.63
CA LEU A 20 1.36 -17.34 -8.23
C LEU A 20 2.44 -16.47 -8.84
N GLN A 21 3.66 -16.99 -8.90
CA GLN A 21 4.79 -16.29 -9.50
C GLN A 21 4.63 -16.13 -11.02
N ASP A 22 4.21 -17.20 -11.71
CA ASP A 22 3.91 -17.15 -13.14
C ASP A 22 2.79 -16.16 -13.44
N TRP A 23 1.74 -16.15 -12.61
CA TRP A 23 0.65 -15.20 -12.75
C TRP A 23 1.08 -13.75 -12.52
N LEU A 24 1.87 -13.46 -11.48
CA LEU A 24 2.38 -12.11 -11.23
C LEU A 24 3.33 -11.66 -12.34
N THR A 25 4.12 -12.57 -12.90
CA THR A 25 4.99 -12.30 -14.05
C THR A 25 4.16 -11.98 -15.31
N ASP A 26 3.16 -12.79 -15.64
CA ASP A 26 2.22 -12.53 -16.74
C ASP A 26 1.45 -11.22 -16.55
N LEU A 27 0.98 -10.93 -15.32
CA LEU A 27 0.38 -9.65 -14.96
C LEU A 27 1.35 -8.49 -15.21
N ASN A 28 2.62 -8.63 -14.84
CA ASN A 28 3.60 -7.57 -15.03
C ASN A 28 3.93 -7.33 -16.53
N GLU A 29 4.05 -8.39 -17.33
CA GLU A 29 4.34 -8.28 -18.77
C GLU A 29 3.14 -7.80 -19.60
N ARG A 30 1.91 -8.23 -19.27
CA ARG A 30 0.69 -7.73 -19.95
C ARG A 30 0.53 -6.22 -19.82
N TRP A 31 0.96 -5.63 -18.70
CA TRP A 31 0.86 -4.18 -18.45
C TRP A 31 2.10 -3.38 -18.82
N LYS A 32 3.27 -4.02 -18.97
CA LYS A 32 4.44 -3.42 -19.65
C LYS A 32 4.04 -2.88 -21.03
N ASN A 33 3.33 -3.70 -21.81
CA ASN A 33 2.84 -3.35 -23.14
C ASN A 33 1.66 -2.36 -23.13
N SER A 34 1.01 -2.14 -21.98
CA SER A 34 -0.06 -1.12 -21.84
C SER A 34 0.52 0.28 -21.66
N THR A 35 1.66 0.38 -20.97
CA THR A 35 2.33 1.65 -20.69
C THR A 35 2.83 2.34 -21.95
N GLU A 36 3.21 1.58 -22.98
CA GLU A 36 3.58 2.12 -24.30
C GLU A 36 2.36 2.58 -25.12
N LYS A 37 1.15 2.13 -24.79
CA LYS A 37 -0.11 2.49 -25.48
C LYS A 37 -0.87 3.63 -24.79
N ARG A 38 -0.15 4.51 -24.08
CA ARG A 38 -0.65 5.65 -23.25
C ARG A 38 -1.54 6.69 -23.96
N ALA A 39 -1.87 6.52 -25.23
CA ALA A 39 -2.58 7.52 -26.02
C ALA A 39 -4.11 7.33 -26.16
N LEU A 40 -4.72 6.21 -25.74
CA LEU A 40 -6.18 6.04 -25.96
C LEU A 40 -6.88 4.99 -25.08
N LYS A 41 -6.28 4.55 -23.97
CA LYS A 41 -6.89 3.51 -23.13
C LYS A 41 -7.65 4.09 -21.95
N ASP A 42 -8.91 3.73 -21.89
CA ASP A 42 -9.84 4.04 -20.82
C ASP A 42 -9.37 3.41 -19.49
N VAL A 43 -9.24 4.23 -18.45
CA VAL A 43 -8.94 3.77 -17.07
C VAL A 43 -9.96 2.72 -16.63
N GLU A 44 -11.21 2.81 -17.12
CA GLU A 44 -12.26 1.83 -16.87
C GLU A 44 -11.95 0.45 -17.47
N TYR A 45 -11.32 0.40 -18.65
CA TYR A 45 -10.92 -0.86 -19.27
C TYR A 45 -9.85 -1.57 -18.41
N GLU A 46 -8.82 -0.84 -17.98
CA GLU A 46 -7.76 -1.41 -17.14
C GLU A 46 -8.30 -1.89 -15.79
N ARG A 47 -9.20 -1.11 -15.18
CA ARG A 47 -9.91 -1.49 -13.95
C ARG A 47 -10.75 -2.77 -14.15
N THR A 48 -11.44 -2.88 -15.28
CA THR A 48 -12.24 -4.07 -15.62
C THR A 48 -11.36 -5.29 -15.80
N GLN A 49 -10.20 -5.16 -16.46
CA GLN A 49 -9.24 -6.28 -16.58
C GLN A 49 -8.71 -6.73 -15.23
N LEU A 50 -8.31 -5.80 -14.34
CA LEU A 50 -7.87 -6.18 -12.99
C LEU A 50 -8.98 -6.79 -12.14
N THR A 51 -10.23 -6.36 -12.33
CA THR A 51 -11.38 -6.95 -11.62
C THR A 51 -11.51 -8.45 -11.92
N ARG A 52 -11.13 -8.90 -13.13
CA ARG A 52 -11.11 -10.33 -13.49
C ARG A 52 -10.06 -11.12 -12.72
N GLU A 53 -9.03 -10.46 -12.21
CA GLU A 53 -7.95 -11.07 -11.44
C GLU A 53 -8.26 -11.14 -9.92
N THR A 54 -9.47 -10.74 -9.50
CA THR A 54 -9.88 -10.71 -8.08
C THR A 54 -9.72 -12.06 -7.39
N CYS A 55 -10.14 -13.16 -8.04
CA CYS A 55 -10.03 -14.50 -7.45
C CYS A 55 -8.56 -14.90 -7.21
N LYS A 56 -7.68 -14.63 -8.18
CA LYS A 56 -6.24 -14.92 -8.02
C LYS A 56 -5.58 -14.02 -6.97
N THR A 57 -6.06 -12.78 -6.85
CA THR A 57 -5.66 -11.88 -5.76
C THR A 57 -6.02 -12.46 -4.39
N GLN A 58 -7.20 -13.07 -4.25
CA GLN A 58 -7.58 -13.76 -3.02
C GLN A 58 -6.69 -14.98 -2.75
N TYR A 59 -6.35 -15.77 -3.79
CA TYR A 59 -5.39 -16.88 -3.65
C TYR A 59 -4.01 -16.40 -3.21
N LEU A 60 -3.52 -15.29 -3.77
CA LEU A 60 -2.27 -14.64 -3.35
C LEU A 60 -2.30 -14.27 -1.86
N ILE A 61 -3.33 -13.56 -1.41
CA ILE A 61 -3.44 -13.13 0.00
C ILE A 61 -3.53 -14.34 0.93
N ASN A 62 -4.34 -15.33 0.57
CA ASN A 62 -4.46 -16.56 1.36
C ASN A 62 -3.14 -17.33 1.41
N TYR A 63 -2.43 -17.44 0.29
CA TYR A 63 -1.12 -18.09 0.21
C TYR A 63 -0.11 -17.41 1.14
N LEU A 64 0.00 -16.08 1.07
CA LEU A 64 0.89 -15.31 1.95
C LEU A 64 0.48 -15.46 3.42
N SER A 65 -0.81 -15.40 3.73
CA SER A 65 -1.32 -15.54 5.10
C SER A 65 -1.11 -16.94 5.69
N CYS A 66 -1.12 -17.98 4.87
CA CYS A 66 -0.91 -19.36 5.32
C CYS A 66 0.59 -19.69 5.46
N ASN A 67 1.44 -19.12 4.59
CA ASN A 67 2.86 -19.47 4.48
C ASN A 67 3.81 -18.42 5.06
N TYR A 68 3.33 -17.32 5.67
CA TYR A 68 4.18 -16.22 6.15
C TYR A 68 5.37 -16.63 7.04
N THR A 69 5.32 -17.77 7.73
CA THR A 69 6.43 -18.29 8.55
C THR A 69 7.56 -18.89 7.71
N ASP A 70 7.26 -19.35 6.50
CA ASP A 70 8.22 -19.93 5.55
C ASP A 70 8.69 -18.86 4.57
N VAL A 71 9.84 -18.27 4.90
CA VAL A 71 10.44 -17.14 4.19
C VAL A 71 10.84 -17.52 2.76
N ASP A 72 11.31 -18.75 2.56
CA ASP A 72 11.80 -19.22 1.25
C ASP A 72 10.64 -19.33 0.24
N LEU A 73 9.43 -19.63 0.73
CA LEU A 73 8.21 -19.66 -0.08
C LEU A 73 7.63 -18.26 -0.34
N VAL A 74 7.70 -17.36 0.63
CA VAL A 74 7.02 -16.06 0.62
C VAL A 74 7.84 -14.98 -0.09
N GLN A 75 9.15 -14.97 0.12
CA GLN A 75 10.07 -13.96 -0.42
C GLN A 75 9.94 -13.78 -1.95
N PRO A 76 9.94 -14.82 -2.80
CA PRO A 76 9.83 -14.63 -4.25
C PRO A 76 8.48 -14.03 -4.66
N VAL A 77 7.40 -14.42 -4.00
CA VAL A 77 6.05 -13.87 -4.25
C VAL A 77 5.97 -12.40 -3.87
N VAL A 78 6.52 -12.02 -2.71
CA VAL A 78 6.57 -10.62 -2.25
C VAL A 78 7.45 -9.77 -3.17
N ALA A 79 8.59 -10.29 -3.62
CA ALA A 79 9.47 -9.61 -4.56
C ALA A 79 8.79 -9.33 -5.91
N GLN A 80 8.04 -10.29 -6.45
CA GLN A 80 7.27 -10.06 -7.68
C GLN A 80 6.11 -9.11 -7.49
N LEU A 81 5.44 -9.14 -6.33
CA LEU A 81 4.43 -8.14 -5.98
C LEU A 81 5.04 -6.74 -5.93
N LEU A 82 6.25 -6.59 -5.39
CA LEU A 82 7.00 -5.33 -5.40
C LEU A 82 7.39 -4.91 -6.83
N ALA A 83 7.73 -5.87 -7.71
CA ALA A 83 7.99 -5.58 -9.12
C ALA A 83 6.72 -5.05 -9.84
N CYS A 84 5.53 -5.57 -9.52
CA CYS A 84 4.26 -5.02 -10.00
C CYS A 84 4.05 -3.57 -9.51
N TYR A 85 4.45 -3.25 -8.28
CA TYR A 85 4.36 -1.89 -7.76
C TYR A 85 5.25 -0.93 -8.54
N TYR A 86 6.52 -1.30 -8.75
CA TYR A 86 7.48 -0.50 -9.51
C TYR A 86 7.11 -0.35 -10.99
N ARG A 87 6.29 -1.25 -11.56
CA ARG A 87 5.74 -1.05 -12.92
C ARG A 87 4.91 0.23 -13.03
N GLY A 88 4.32 0.70 -11.94
CA GLY A 88 3.50 1.91 -11.92
C GLY A 88 2.12 1.71 -12.54
N GLY A 89 1.47 2.82 -12.91
CA GLY A 89 0.13 2.81 -13.52
C GLY A 89 -0.92 2.12 -12.65
N ILE A 90 -1.79 1.32 -13.27
CA ILE A 90 -2.82 0.58 -12.54
C ILE A 90 -2.26 -0.53 -11.64
N LEU A 91 -1.09 -1.10 -11.96
CA LEU A 91 -0.47 -2.13 -11.12
C LEU A 91 -0.01 -1.60 -9.76
N ARG A 92 0.43 -0.34 -9.69
CA ARG A 92 0.68 0.33 -8.41
C ARG A 92 -0.56 0.29 -7.52
N TYR A 93 -1.73 0.69 -8.05
CA TYR A 93 -2.98 0.68 -7.30
C TYR A 93 -3.42 -0.75 -6.93
N PHE A 94 -3.15 -1.73 -7.80
CA PHE A 94 -3.34 -3.15 -7.51
C PHE A 94 -2.49 -3.62 -6.32
N VAL A 95 -1.24 -3.16 -6.18
CA VAL A 95 -0.43 -3.50 -5.01
C VAL A 95 -0.91 -2.74 -3.77
N LEU A 96 -1.28 -1.47 -3.92
CA LEU A 96 -1.78 -0.64 -2.81
C LEU A 96 -3.07 -1.19 -2.18
N GLN A 97 -3.98 -1.78 -2.95
CA GLN A 97 -5.17 -2.44 -2.40
C GLN A 97 -4.85 -3.71 -1.58
N CYS A 98 -3.69 -4.34 -1.80
CA CYS A 98 -3.25 -5.50 -1.02
C CYS A 98 -2.65 -5.09 0.33
N ILE A 99 -2.26 -3.83 0.51
CA ILE A 99 -1.54 -3.34 1.70
C ILE A 99 -2.28 -3.62 3.02
N PRO A 100 -3.61 -3.40 3.16
CA PRO A 100 -4.30 -3.72 4.42
C PRO A 100 -4.16 -5.19 4.83
N SER A 101 -4.26 -6.11 3.86
CA SER A 101 -4.07 -7.55 4.09
C SER A 101 -2.62 -7.89 4.44
N LEU A 102 -1.64 -7.26 3.76
CA LEU A 102 -0.23 -7.46 4.06
C LEU A 102 0.15 -6.91 5.44
N ILE A 103 -0.43 -5.78 5.86
CA ILE A 103 -0.26 -5.22 7.20
C ILE A 103 -0.79 -6.20 8.26
N HIS A 104 -1.95 -6.82 8.00
CA HIS A 104 -2.46 -7.85 8.90
C HIS A 104 -1.47 -9.03 9.06
N ILE A 105 -0.91 -9.53 7.96
CA ILE A 105 0.08 -10.62 7.99
C ILE A 105 1.36 -10.18 8.72
N TYR A 106 1.84 -8.95 8.48
CA TYR A 106 2.97 -8.37 9.18
C TYR A 106 2.75 -8.28 10.70
N LEU A 107 1.60 -7.74 11.12
CA LEU A 107 1.25 -7.64 12.54
C LEU A 107 1.11 -9.02 13.19
N LEU A 108 0.59 -10.01 12.47
CA LEU A 108 0.54 -11.40 12.92
C LEU A 108 1.95 -12.00 13.10
N ALA A 109 2.84 -11.78 12.14
CA ALA A 109 4.24 -12.20 12.21
C ALA A 109 4.97 -11.53 13.38
N LEU A 110 4.73 -10.23 13.59
CA LEU A 110 5.26 -9.43 14.69
C LEU A 110 4.79 -9.99 16.04
N ALA A 111 3.49 -10.23 16.20
CA ALA A 111 2.90 -10.78 17.42
C ALA A 111 3.44 -12.18 17.76
N LYS A 112 3.70 -13.00 16.73
CA LYS A 112 4.31 -14.34 16.86
C LYS A 112 5.84 -14.34 16.89
N ARG A 113 6.46 -13.15 16.91
CA ARG A 113 7.94 -12.96 16.97
C ARG A 113 8.70 -13.65 15.83
N GLN A 114 8.09 -13.72 14.65
CA GLN A 114 8.66 -14.36 13.45
C GLN A 114 9.66 -13.41 12.75
N LYS A 115 10.85 -13.22 13.34
CA LYS A 115 11.82 -12.17 12.93
C LYS A 115 12.13 -12.16 11.43
N LYS A 116 12.35 -13.33 10.82
CA LYS A 116 12.67 -13.42 9.38
C LYS A 116 11.49 -12.98 8.51
N SER A 117 10.28 -13.42 8.85
CA SER A 117 9.03 -13.01 8.18
C SER A 117 8.78 -11.51 8.31
N VAL A 118 8.92 -10.98 9.53
CA VAL A 118 8.82 -9.55 9.84
C VAL A 118 9.75 -8.73 8.94
N SER A 119 11.01 -9.17 8.79
CA SER A 119 12.00 -8.49 7.94
C SER A 119 11.59 -8.39 6.47
N ILE A 120 10.95 -9.43 5.89
CA ILE A 120 10.47 -9.39 4.50
C ILE A 120 9.43 -8.28 4.34
N PHE A 121 8.42 -8.26 5.21
CA PHE A 121 7.33 -7.30 5.11
C PHE A 121 7.79 -5.87 5.44
N GLU A 122 8.70 -5.68 6.40
CA GLU A 122 9.30 -4.36 6.67
C GLU A 122 10.05 -3.82 5.46
N THR A 123 10.84 -4.68 4.81
CA THR A 123 11.57 -4.31 3.59
C THR A 123 10.60 -3.92 2.48
N PHE A 124 9.54 -4.71 2.27
CA PHE A 124 8.51 -4.43 1.28
C PHE A 124 7.79 -3.09 1.55
N PHE A 125 7.35 -2.84 2.79
CA PHE A 125 6.67 -1.59 3.12
C PHE A 125 7.59 -0.38 3.05
N LEU A 126 8.86 -0.55 3.43
CA LEU A 126 9.84 0.51 3.32
C LEU A 126 10.12 0.87 1.85
N ALA A 127 10.22 -0.12 0.98
CA ALA A 127 10.37 0.09 -0.46
C ALA A 127 9.21 0.90 -1.03
N ILE A 128 7.97 0.54 -0.68
CA ILE A 128 6.77 1.31 -1.08
C ILE A 128 6.79 2.72 -0.49
N PHE A 129 7.08 2.85 0.81
CA PHE A 129 7.13 4.14 1.48
C PHE A 129 8.14 5.08 0.81
N ASN A 130 9.34 4.58 0.50
CA ASN A 130 10.40 5.36 -0.14
C ASN A 130 9.95 5.94 -1.49
N GLU A 131 9.18 5.19 -2.28
CA GLU A 131 8.62 5.69 -3.53
C GLU A 131 7.46 6.69 -3.31
N GLU A 132 6.59 6.43 -2.33
CA GLU A 132 5.43 7.27 -2.05
C GLU A 132 5.80 8.66 -1.51
N ILE A 133 6.97 8.81 -0.89
CA ILE A 133 7.45 10.12 -0.41
C ILE A 133 8.12 10.98 -1.48
N LEU A 134 8.37 10.48 -2.70
CA LEU A 134 9.02 11.27 -3.75
C LEU A 134 8.02 12.21 -4.42
N ALA A 135 8.41 13.47 -4.59
CA ALA A 135 7.57 14.52 -5.18
C ALA A 135 7.28 14.25 -6.66
N GLY A 136 8.26 13.72 -7.39
CA GLY A 136 8.11 13.40 -8.82
C GLY A 136 7.37 12.08 -9.10
N GLY A 137 6.90 11.39 -8.06
CA GLY A 137 6.26 10.08 -8.19
C GLY A 137 7.25 8.92 -8.37
N ILE A 138 6.69 7.74 -8.64
CA ILE A 138 7.44 6.48 -8.76
C ILE A 138 8.51 6.57 -9.84
N LEU A 139 9.71 6.06 -9.53
CA LEU A 139 10.89 6.06 -10.41
C LEU A 139 11.31 7.46 -10.89
N SER A 140 10.88 8.52 -10.19
CA SER A 140 11.38 9.86 -10.50
C SER A 140 12.86 9.96 -10.15
N GLU A 141 13.65 10.48 -11.07
CA GLU A 141 15.05 10.85 -10.80
C GLU A 141 15.16 11.97 -9.73
N SER A 142 14.04 12.66 -9.46
CA SER A 142 14.00 13.70 -8.43
C SER A 142 13.94 13.08 -7.03
N VAL A 143 14.99 13.31 -6.25
CA VAL A 143 15.05 12.91 -4.82
C VAL A 143 14.29 13.90 -3.92
N THR A 144 13.62 14.90 -4.51
CA THR A 144 12.80 15.85 -3.76
C THR A 144 11.62 15.13 -3.12
N LYS A 145 11.45 15.29 -1.81
CA LYS A 145 10.31 14.69 -1.11
C LYS A 145 9.03 15.48 -1.36
N LYS A 146 7.90 14.79 -1.48
CA LYS A 146 6.57 15.35 -1.58
C LYS A 146 6.25 16.12 -0.28
N VAL A 147 6.06 17.43 -0.39
CA VAL A 147 5.57 18.26 0.71
C VAL A 147 4.12 18.61 0.40
N GLU A 148 3.19 18.06 1.19
CA GLU A 148 1.78 18.41 1.11
C GLU A 148 1.49 19.57 2.06
N GLU A 149 1.40 20.78 1.50
CA GLU A 149 0.97 21.96 2.24
C GLU A 149 -0.53 22.18 2.04
N VAL A 150 -1.30 21.97 3.11
CA VAL A 150 -2.72 22.30 3.12
C VAL A 150 -2.91 23.65 3.80
N ARG A 151 -3.36 24.64 3.05
CA ARG A 151 -3.75 25.93 3.62
C ARG A 151 -5.10 25.79 4.32
N ILE A 152 -5.16 26.11 5.60
CA ILE A 152 -6.42 26.19 6.35
C ILE A 152 -7.24 27.36 5.77
N PRO A 153 -8.45 27.11 5.23
CA PRO A 153 -9.31 28.19 4.77
C PRO A 153 -9.76 29.03 5.97
N SER A 154 -9.88 30.34 5.77
CA SER A 154 -10.30 31.27 6.81
C SER A 154 -11.48 32.09 6.31
N ILE A 155 -12.51 32.21 7.13
CA ILE A 155 -13.72 32.99 6.81
C ILE A 155 -13.45 34.48 6.63
N ARG A 156 -12.30 34.98 7.13
CA ARG A 156 -11.86 36.38 6.97
C ARG A 156 -11.37 36.69 5.55
N PHE A 157 -10.99 35.68 4.78
CA PHE A 157 -10.54 35.86 3.40
C PHE A 157 -11.61 35.32 2.44
N PRO A 158 -11.78 35.94 1.26
CA PRO A 158 -12.68 35.42 0.26
C PRO A 158 -12.28 34.01 -0.18
N SER A 159 -13.28 33.16 -0.36
CA SER A 159 -13.14 31.83 -0.92
C SER A 159 -14.10 31.66 -2.10
N VAL A 160 -14.00 30.54 -2.82
CA VAL A 160 -14.93 30.19 -3.91
C VAL A 160 -16.39 30.13 -3.42
N TYR A 161 -16.62 29.91 -2.12
CA TYR A 161 -17.94 29.75 -1.53
C TYR A 161 -18.47 30.98 -0.79
N HIS A 162 -17.63 31.95 -0.43
CA HIS A 162 -18.07 33.10 0.36
C HIS A 162 -17.26 34.38 0.12
N ASP A 163 -17.96 35.50 0.19
CA ASP A 163 -17.37 36.84 0.31
C ASP A 163 -17.47 37.28 1.79
N PRO A 164 -16.36 37.54 2.49
CA PRO A 164 -16.35 37.96 3.90
C PRO A 164 -17.20 39.21 4.14
N LYS A 165 -17.37 40.06 3.13
CA LYS A 165 -18.21 41.26 3.23
C LYS A 165 -19.70 40.97 3.35
N LYS A 166 -20.15 39.79 2.88
CA LYS A 166 -21.54 39.33 3.00
C LYS A 166 -21.79 38.59 4.31
N LEU A 167 -20.72 38.18 4.98
CA LEU A 167 -20.77 37.58 6.30
C LEU A 167 -20.79 38.72 7.32
N ASN A 168 -21.98 39.10 7.78
CA ASN A 168 -22.18 40.00 8.91
C ASN A 168 -21.73 39.32 10.24
N LEU A 169 -20.50 38.81 10.32
CA LEU A 169 -19.89 38.33 11.55
C LEU A 169 -19.35 39.52 12.33
N ALA A 170 -20.28 40.37 12.79
CA ALA A 170 -20.05 41.34 13.84
C ALA A 170 -20.58 40.75 15.16
N SER A 171 -19.98 39.67 15.65
CA SER A 171 -20.03 39.25 17.06
C SER A 171 -19.20 37.98 17.27
N ASP A 172 -18.10 38.13 17.98
CA ASP A 172 -17.56 37.18 18.96
C ASP A 172 -17.56 35.68 18.61
N ILE A 173 -16.55 35.27 17.84
CA ILE A 173 -15.89 33.99 18.14
C ILE A 173 -14.41 34.29 18.34
N ALA A 174 -14.06 34.59 19.58
CA ALA A 174 -12.70 34.54 20.08
C ALA A 174 -12.21 33.09 20.01
N LEU A 175 -11.58 32.72 18.89
CA LEU A 175 -10.88 31.45 18.79
C LEU A 175 -9.58 31.57 19.61
N LYS A 176 -9.67 31.22 20.90
CA LYS A 176 -8.51 31.01 21.77
C LYS A 176 -7.63 29.92 21.15
N SER A 177 -6.32 30.15 21.15
CA SER A 177 -5.33 29.16 20.75
C SER A 177 -5.47 27.88 21.58
N GLY A 178 -5.89 26.79 20.94
CA GLY A 178 -5.89 25.45 21.50
C GLY A 178 -4.93 24.61 20.67
N ALA A 179 -3.80 24.23 21.27
CA ALA A 179 -2.84 23.30 20.70
C ALA A 179 -3.53 22.00 20.23
N PRO A 180 -3.04 21.33 19.17
CA PRO A 180 -3.44 19.96 18.95
C PRO A 180 -2.86 19.12 20.10
N ALA A 181 -3.70 18.76 21.06
CA ALA A 181 -3.39 17.72 22.04
C ALA A 181 -3.33 16.38 21.28
N PHE A 182 -2.11 15.99 20.89
CA PHE A 182 -1.84 14.64 20.43
C PHE A 182 -1.69 13.77 21.68
N VAL A 183 -2.71 12.96 21.98
CA VAL A 183 -2.63 11.94 23.03
C VAL A 183 -1.85 10.76 22.44
N PRO A 184 -0.67 10.38 22.98
CA PRO A 184 0.03 9.18 22.55
C PRO A 184 -0.68 7.97 23.16
N ASP A 185 -1.50 7.30 22.36
CA ASP A 185 -1.96 5.96 22.69
C ASP A 185 -0.82 4.96 22.35
N PRO A 186 -0.32 4.17 23.32
CA PRO A 186 0.82 3.25 23.12
C PRO A 186 0.54 2.10 22.14
N SER A 187 -0.68 2.00 21.59
CA SER A 187 -1.05 1.02 20.57
C SER A 187 -0.67 1.42 19.13
N PHE A 188 -0.09 2.61 18.92
CA PHE A 188 0.28 3.14 17.61
C PHE A 188 1.78 3.03 17.25
N THR A 189 2.47 1.93 17.59
CA THR A 189 3.91 1.79 17.24
C THR A 189 4.17 1.91 15.75
N VAL A 190 3.29 1.36 14.90
CA VAL A 190 3.42 1.47 13.44
C VAL A 190 3.15 2.89 12.94
N PHE A 191 2.15 3.59 13.49
CA PHE A 191 1.86 4.97 13.08
C PHE A 191 2.90 5.95 13.61
N ASN A 192 3.42 5.75 14.82
CA ASN A 192 4.55 6.50 15.35
C ASN A 192 5.83 6.23 14.55
N LEU A 193 6.05 5.00 14.10
CA LEU A 193 7.15 4.67 13.20
C LEU A 193 6.93 5.36 11.83
N LEU A 194 5.74 5.29 11.25
CA LEU A 194 5.39 6.00 10.01
C LEU A 194 5.54 7.52 10.14
N CYS A 195 5.15 8.10 11.27
CA CYS A 195 5.34 9.51 11.58
C CYS A 195 6.82 9.86 11.81
N ALA A 196 7.59 9.00 12.48
CA ALA A 196 9.02 9.18 12.69
C ALA A 196 9.79 9.12 11.37
N ILE A 197 9.44 8.17 10.50
CA ILE A 197 9.96 8.02 9.14
C ILE A 197 9.56 9.24 8.29
N ARG A 198 8.31 9.74 8.40
CA ARG A 198 7.84 10.95 7.70
C ARG A 198 8.60 12.22 8.12
N ASN A 199 9.07 12.30 9.36
CA ASN A 199 9.86 13.44 9.86
C ASN A 199 11.37 13.35 9.55
N PHE A 200 11.84 12.24 8.95
CA PHE A 200 13.26 12.07 8.64
C PHE A 200 13.66 12.92 7.42
N LYS A 201 14.57 13.89 7.63
CA LYS A 201 15.08 14.80 6.59
C LYS A 201 16.08 14.17 5.61
N LYS A 202 16.40 12.88 5.76
CA LYS A 202 17.34 12.13 4.90
C LYS A 202 16.66 10.85 4.37
N PRO A 203 17.11 10.28 3.26
CA PRO A 203 16.71 8.93 2.84
C PRO A 203 17.10 7.93 3.94
N ILE A 204 16.22 6.98 4.24
CA ILE A 204 16.57 5.86 5.11
C ILE A 204 17.13 4.79 4.19
N VAL A 205 18.46 4.66 4.17
CA VAL A 205 19.15 3.56 3.51
C VAL A 205 19.13 2.37 4.46
N VAL A 206 18.47 1.28 4.08
CA VAL A 206 18.50 0.03 4.84
C VAL A 206 19.39 -0.94 4.08
N HIS A 207 20.54 -1.25 4.65
CA HIS A 207 21.38 -2.34 4.17
C HIS A 207 20.83 -3.64 4.74
N CYS A 208 20.37 -4.55 3.87
CA CYS A 208 20.18 -5.94 4.25
C CYS A 208 21.57 -6.59 4.36
N SER A 209 21.80 -7.38 5.40
CA SER A 209 23.09 -8.05 5.64
C SER A 209 23.44 -9.14 4.63
N ASP A 210 22.59 -9.38 3.61
CA ASP A 210 22.87 -10.28 2.50
C ASP A 210 22.33 -9.61 1.22
N GLY A 211 23.23 -9.06 0.40
CA GLY A 211 22.87 -8.30 -0.79
C GLY A 211 22.10 -9.15 -1.81
N ILE A 212 20.95 -8.65 -2.27
CA ILE A 212 20.34 -8.88 -3.59
C ILE A 212 19.22 -7.81 -3.76
N PHE A 213 19.43 -6.98 -4.78
CA PHE A 213 18.68 -5.82 -5.32
C PHE A 213 18.72 -4.49 -4.55
#